data_AF-A0A7J2T6Q9-F1
#
_entry.id   AF-A0A7J2T6Q9-F1
#
_cell.length_a   1.000
_cell.length_b   1.000
_cell.length_c   1.000
_cell.angle_alpha   90.00
_cell.angle_beta   90.00
_cell.angle_gamma   90.00
#
_symmetry.space_group_name_H-M   'P 1'
#
loop_
_entity.id
_entity.type
_entity.pdbx_description
1 polymer ?
#
loop_
_entity_poly.entity_id
_entity_poly.type
_entity_poly.pdbx_seq_one_letter_code
_entity_poly.pdbx_strand_id
1 'polypeptide(L)' 'MKQITILSGKGGTGKTTITAAFAVLAKKAVVTDCDVDAPDLHMLLH' A
#
# COMPACT_ATOMS: atom_id res chain seq x y z
N MET A 1 -19.40 1.10 0.72
CA MET A 1 -18.00 1.01 1.16
C MET A 1 -17.16 0.65 -0.06
N LYS A 2 -16.05 1.34 -0.33
CA LYS A 2 -15.17 1.03 -1.47
C LYS A 2 -13.86 0.45 -0.94
N GLN A 3 -13.38 -0.62 -1.56
CA GLN A 3 -12.14 -1.29 -1.20
C GLN A 3 -11.28 -1.42 -2.45
N ILE A 4 -9.98 -1.23 -2.30
CA ILE A 4 -8.99 -1.33 -3.37
C ILE A 4 -7.87 -2.20 -2.84
N THR A 5 -7.53 -3.24 -3.60
CA THR A 5 -6.40 -4.11 -3.31
C THR A 5 -5.37 -3.95 -4.41
N ILE A 6 -4.12 -3.68 -4.03
CA ILE A 6 -3.00 -3.54 -4.96
C ILE A 6 -2.19 -4.85 -4.92
N LEU A 7 -2.16 -5.55 -6.05
CA LEU A 7 -1.49 -6.85 -6.20
C LEU A 7 -0.46 -6.78 -7.33
N SER A 8 0.61 -7.58 -7.21
CA SER A 8 1.58 -7.80 -8.29
C SER A 8 2.36 -9.09 -8.05
N GLY A 9 2.69 -9.76 -9.15
CA GLY A 9 3.30 -11.10 -9.12
C GLY A 9 4.81 -11.16 -8.90
N LYS A 10 5.49 -10.03 -8.68
CA LYS A 10 6.95 -10.00 -8.42
C LYS A 10 7.31 -8.96 -7.36
N GLY A 11 8.38 -9.20 -6.60
CA GLY A 11 8.98 -8.20 -5.73
C GLY A 11 9.58 -7.03 -6.52
N GLY A 12 9.55 -5.82 -5.96
CA GLY A 12 10.18 -4.64 -6.56
C GLY A 12 9.40 -3.97 -7.71
N THR A 13 8.14 -4.31 -7.96
CA THR A 13 7.33 -3.68 -9.02
C THR A 13 6.61 -2.39 -8.58
N GLY A 14 6.97 -1.83 -7.42
CA GLY A 14 6.38 -0.57 -6.92
C GLY A 14 5.00 -0.69 -6.26
N LYS A 15 4.57 -1.88 -5.80
CA LYS A 15 3.29 -2.07 -5.10
C LYS A 15 3.15 -1.14 -3.89
N THR A 16 4.15 -1.14 -3.01
CA THR A 16 4.15 -0.31 -1.79
C THR A 16 4.10 1.18 -2.14
N THR A 17 4.91 1.60 -3.12
CA THR A 17 4.97 3.00 -3.57
C THR A 17 3.61 3.50 -4.08
N ILE A 18 2.94 2.71 -4.92
CA ILE A 18 1.63 3.12 -5.45
C ILE A 18 0.54 3.04 -4.37
N THR A 19 0.60 2.05 -3.47
CA THR A 19 -0.28 1.98 -2.29
C THR A 19 -0.15 3.22 -1.41
N ALA A 20 1.06 3.65 -1.09
CA ALA A 20 1.31 4.85 -0.30
C ALA A 20 0.77 6.11 -0.99
N ALA A 21 0.97 6.25 -2.30
CA ALA A 21 0.43 7.37 -3.07
C ALA A 21 -1.11 7.43 -2.99
N PHE A 22 -1.79 6.29 -3.15
CA PHE A 22 -3.24 6.21 -2.98
C PHE A 22 -3.68 6.51 -1.54
N ALA A 23 -2.94 6.03 -0.54
CA ALA A 23 -3.22 6.29 0.87
C ALA A 23 -3.19 7.79 1.19
N VAL A 24 -2.17 8.52 0.72
CA VAL A 24 -2.04 9.97 0.91
C VAL A 24 -3.17 10.74 0.22
N LEU A 25 -3.57 10.31 -0.98
CA LEU A 25 -4.69 10.93 -1.71
C LEU A 25 -6.05 10.60 -1.10
N ALA A 26 -6.16 9.51 -0.36
CA ALA A 26 -7.40 9.07 0.26
C ALA A 26 -7.62 9.79 1.61
N LYS A 27 -8.48 10.81 1.61
CA LYS A 27 -8.77 11.66 2.80
C LYS A 27 -9.18 10.89 4.07
N LYS A 28 -9.89 9.77 3.93
CA LYS A 28 -10.38 8.91 5.03
C LYS A 28 -10.26 7.45 4.61
N ALA A 29 -9.05 6.90 4.70
CA ALA A 29 -8.79 5.50 4.42
C ALA A 29 -8.28 4.77 5.65
N VAL A 30 -8.70 3.51 5.78
CA VAL A 30 -7.99 2.52 6.58
C VAL A 30 -7.08 1.79 5.61
N VAL A 31 -5.81 1.70 5.97
CA VAL A 31 -4.77 1.11 5.13
C VAL A 31 -4.13 -0.03 5.89
N THR A 32 -3.88 -1.14 5.19
CA THR A 32 -3.23 -2.33 5.75
C THR A 32 -2.14 -2.74 4.79
N ASP A 33 -0.96 -3.00 5.35
CA ASP A 33 0.12 -3.67 4.63
C ASP A 33 -0.05 -5.18 4.80
N CYS A 34 -0.21 -5.88 3.68
CA CYS A 34 -0.46 -7.32 3.64
C CYS A 34 0.75 -8.09 3.10
N ASP A 35 1.93 -7.46 3.02
CA ASP A 35 3.16 -8.20 2.73
C ASP A 35 3.54 -9.08 3.93
N VAL A 36 3.72 -10.39 3.68
CA VAL A 36 4.02 -11.38 4.72
C VAL A 36 5.49 -11.35 5.12
N ASP A 37 6.38 -11.01 4.18
CA ASP A 37 7.82 -11.12 4.36
C ASP A 37 8.44 -9.80 4.82
N ALA A 38 8.01 -8.68 4.22
CA ALA A 38 8.62 -7.37 4.44
C ALA A 38 7.60 -6.22 4.32
N PRO A 39 6.78 -5.97 5.36
CA PRO A 39 5.86 -4.84 5.37
C PRO A 39 6.62 -3.51 5.44
N ASP A 40 6.65 -2.78 4.34
CA ASP A 40 7.45 -1.57 4.13
C ASP A 40 6.61 -0.29 3.96
N LEU A 41 5.28 -0.39 4.01
CA LEU A 41 4.40 0.76 3.80
C LEU A 41 4.59 1.88 4.84
N HIS A 42 4.91 1.50 6.08
CA HIS A 42 5.20 2.43 7.18
C HIS A 42 6.46 3.29 6.95
N MET A 43 7.34 2.90 6.04
CA MET A 43 8.51 3.70 5.67
C MET A 43 8.14 4.92 4.82
N LEU A 44 6.98 4.86 4.14
CA LEU A 44 6.49 5.92 3.24
C LEU A 44 5.38 6.77 3.88
N LEU A 45 4.64 6.21 4.83
CA LEU A 45 3.55 6.89 5.53
C LEU A 45 4.02 7.22 6.96
N HIS A 46 4.41 8.48 7.18
CA HIS A 46 4.77 9.04 8.48
C HIS A 46 3.57 9.69 9.17
#